data_AF-A0A379FPA1-F1
#
_entry.id   AF-A0A379FPA1-F1
#
_cell.length_a   1.000
_cell.length_b   1.000
_cell.length_c   1.000
_cell.angle_alpha   90.00
_cell.angle_beta   90.00
_cell.angle_gamma   90.00
#
_symmetry.space_group_name_H-M   'P 1'
#
loop_
_entity.id
_entity.type
_entity.pdbx_description
1 polymer ?
#
loop_
_entity_poly.entity_id
_entity_poly.type
_entity_poly.pdbx_seq_one_letter_code
_entity_poly.pdbx_strand_id
1 'polypeptide(L)'
;MQTEGVGLSTLDYGIFILYVLIIISVGLWVSRDKKGQKKGTKDYFLAGKTLPWWAIGSSLIAANISAEQFIGMSGSGFSIGLAIASYEWMAALTLIIVAKYFMPVFIDKGIFTIPEFVEKRFNKTLKTILAVFWLALFIFVNLTSVLYLGSLALQTILGIPMHYAIFGLALFAVIYSLYGGLSAVAWTDVVQVFFLILGGFLTTIMAVSYIGGDAGLFAV
;
A
#
# COMPACT_ATOMS: atom_id res chain seq x y z
N MET A 1 33.30 0.04 6.30
CA MET A 1 32.24 0.93 6.78
C MET A 1 31.80 0.39 8.13
N GLN A 2 32.23 1.02 9.22
CA GLN A 2 31.85 0.59 10.56
C GLN A 2 30.36 0.81 10.71
N THR A 3 29.59 -0.26 10.82
CA THR A 3 28.21 -0.21 11.32
C THR A 3 28.29 0.01 12.83
N GLU A 4 28.67 1.20 13.26
CA GLU A 4 28.28 1.63 14.60
C GLU A 4 26.76 1.54 14.65
N GLY A 5 26.25 0.78 15.62
CA GLY A 5 24.84 0.47 15.71
C GLY A 5 24.04 1.74 15.67
N VAL A 6 23.26 1.94 14.60
CA VAL A 6 22.19 2.94 14.54
C VAL A 6 21.12 2.47 15.53
N GLY A 7 21.41 2.62 16.82
CA GLY A 7 20.47 2.35 17.88
C GLY A 7 19.47 3.48 17.87
N LEU A 8 18.22 3.15 17.55
CA LEU A 8 17.11 4.07 17.70
C LEU A 8 17.10 4.65 19.12
N SER A 9 16.90 5.95 19.22
CA SER A 9 16.71 6.62 20.51
C SER A 9 15.48 6.05 21.21
N THR A 10 15.47 6.08 22.54
CA THR A 10 14.26 5.79 23.32
C THR A 10 13.06 6.63 22.86
N LEU A 11 13.33 7.84 22.37
CA LEU A 11 12.33 8.73 21.78
C LEU A 11 11.74 8.13 20.49
N ASP A 12 12.57 7.54 19.62
CA ASP A 12 12.11 6.95 18.35
C ASP A 12 11.20 5.74 18.58
N TYR A 13 11.54 4.88 19.57
CA TYR A 13 10.66 3.80 20.00
C TYR A 13 9.34 4.33 20.56
N GLY A 14 9.39 5.42 21.33
CA GLY A 14 8.19 6.09 21.85
C GLY A 14 7.28 6.61 20.73
N ILE A 15 7.84 7.28 19.73
CA ILE A 15 7.10 7.76 18.54
C ILE A 15 6.53 6.58 17.75
N PHE A 16 7.30 5.52 17.53
CA PHE A 16 6.86 4.34 16.80
C PHE A 16 5.67 3.66 17.49
N ILE A 17 5.76 3.42 18.80
CA ILE A 17 4.67 2.83 19.59
C ILE A 17 3.45 3.74 19.56
N LEU A 18 3.64 5.05 19.72
CA LEU A 18 2.54 6.02 19.64
C LEU A 18 1.85 5.98 18.28
N TYR A 19 2.61 5.94 17.18
CA TYR A 19 2.07 5.81 15.83
C TYR A 19 1.25 4.53 15.67
N VAL A 20 1.79 3.38 16.10
CA VAL A 20 1.07 2.09 16.06
C VAL A 20 -0.22 2.17 16.88
N LEU A 21 -0.18 2.75 18.08
CA LEU A 21 -1.36 2.94 18.92
C LEU A 21 -2.40 3.87 18.28
N ILE A 22 -1.98 4.94 17.61
CA ILE A 22 -2.89 5.84 16.88
C ILE A 22 -3.60 5.06 15.76
N ILE A 23 -2.86 4.31 14.95
CA ILE A 23 -3.44 3.53 13.84
C ILE A 23 -4.42 2.48 14.36
N ILE A 24 -4.06 1.74 15.41
CA ILE A 24 -4.95 0.76 16.05
C ILE A 24 -6.19 1.47 16.62
N SER A 25 -6.01 2.62 17.30
CA SER A 25 -7.11 3.37 17.91
C SER A 25 -8.08 3.91 16.87
N VAL A 26 -7.57 4.46 15.75
CA VAL A 26 -8.37 4.91 14.62
C VAL A 26 -9.11 3.73 13.99
N GLY A 27 -8.41 2.61 13.76
CA GLY A 27 -9.02 1.38 13.23
C GLY A 27 -10.16 0.86 14.11
N LEU A 28 -9.95 0.78 15.43
CA LEU A 28 -10.97 0.35 16.39
C LEU A 28 -12.12 1.35 16.53
N TRP A 29 -11.84 2.65 16.49
CA TRP A 29 -12.87 3.70 16.57
C TRP A 29 -13.76 3.72 15.33
N VAL A 30 -13.18 3.52 14.15
CA VAL A 30 -13.94 3.44 12.88
C VAL A 30 -14.65 2.09 12.74
N SER A 31 -14.06 1.00 13.25
CA SER A 31 -14.66 -0.35 13.28
C SER A 31 -15.87 -0.44 14.22
N ARG A 32 -15.99 0.48 15.21
CA ARG A 32 -17.18 0.56 16.05
C ARG A 32 -18.40 0.94 15.22
N ASP A 33 -19.31 -0.01 15.09
CA ASP A 33 -20.62 0.22 14.48
C ASP A 33 -21.32 1.42 15.15
N LYS A 34 -21.74 2.40 14.34
CA LYS A 34 -22.69 3.41 14.80
C LYS A 34 -24.00 2.67 15.09
N LYS A 35 -24.33 2.48 16.38
CA LYS A 35 -25.59 1.89 16.85
C LYS A 35 -26.75 2.38 15.97
N GLY A 36 -27.35 1.46 15.20
CA GLY A 36 -28.57 1.69 14.44
C GLY A 36 -28.44 1.89 12.92
N GLN A 37 -27.25 1.86 12.32
CA GLN A 37 -27.13 1.98 10.85
C GLN A 37 -26.76 0.66 10.16
N LYS A 38 -27.77 -0.01 9.59
CA LYS A 38 -27.54 -1.08 8.60
C LYS A 38 -26.97 -0.46 7.33
N LYS A 39 -25.64 -0.34 7.22
CA LYS A 39 -25.00 0.06 5.97
C LYS A 39 -25.20 -1.04 4.94
N GLY A 40 -26.06 -0.78 3.96
CA GLY A 40 -26.27 -1.69 2.84
C GLY A 40 -24.99 -1.84 2.03
N THR A 41 -24.75 -3.03 1.47
CA THR A 41 -23.58 -3.36 0.64
C THR A 41 -23.33 -2.34 -0.49
N LYS A 42 -24.39 -1.66 -0.97
CA LYS A 42 -24.28 -0.61 -1.99
C LYS A 42 -23.59 0.67 -1.50
N ASP A 43 -23.82 1.14 -0.28
CA ASP A 43 -23.18 2.37 0.23
C ASP A 43 -21.69 2.16 0.49
N TYR A 44 -21.31 0.93 0.83
CA TYR A 44 -19.94 0.52 1.06
C TYR A 44 -19.12 0.43 -0.25
N PHE A 45 -19.71 -0.11 -1.31
CA PHE A 45 -19.03 -0.30 -2.59
C PHE A 45 -19.07 0.91 -3.54
N LEU A 46 -20.06 1.81 -3.40
CA LEU A 46 -20.27 2.90 -4.37
C LEU A 46 -20.01 4.31 -3.84
N ALA A 47 -19.78 4.51 -2.54
CA ALA A 47 -19.64 5.85 -1.92
C ALA A 47 -20.65 6.88 -2.49
N GLY A 48 -21.89 6.43 -2.70
CA GLY A 48 -22.98 7.21 -3.28
C GLY A 48 -22.74 7.83 -4.67
N LYS A 49 -21.70 7.45 -5.43
CA LYS A 49 -21.25 8.18 -6.64
C LYS A 49 -20.93 9.67 -6.41
N THR A 50 -20.64 10.07 -5.17
CA THR A 50 -20.45 11.48 -4.79
C THR A 50 -18.97 11.87 -4.60
N LEU A 51 -18.05 10.92 -4.79
CA LEU A 51 -16.63 11.19 -4.61
C LEU A 51 -16.12 12.13 -5.72
N PRO A 52 -15.49 13.26 -5.36
CA PRO A 52 -14.89 14.15 -6.34
C PRO A 52 -13.69 13.46 -7.03
N TRP A 53 -13.39 13.87 -8.26
CA TRP A 53 -12.37 13.22 -9.10
C TRP A 53 -10.98 13.15 -8.45
N TRP A 54 -10.60 14.17 -7.67
CA TRP A 54 -9.31 14.21 -6.98
C TRP A 54 -9.22 13.15 -5.87
N ALA A 55 -10.33 12.85 -5.19
CA ALA A 55 -10.39 11.81 -4.16
C ALA A 55 -10.31 10.40 -4.77
N ILE A 56 -10.93 10.20 -5.94
CA ILE A 56 -10.83 8.94 -6.68
C ILE A 56 -9.39 8.72 -7.16
N GLY A 57 -8.77 9.74 -7.76
CA GLY A 57 -7.39 9.68 -8.22
C GLY A 57 -6.40 9.40 -7.08
N SER A 58 -6.52 10.13 -5.97
CA SER A 58 -5.66 9.90 -4.80
C SER A 58 -5.84 8.51 -4.22
N SER A 59 -7.08 7.99 -4.16
CA SER A 59 -7.35 6.64 -3.67
C SER A 59 -6.75 5.56 -4.57
N LEU A 60 -6.74 5.75 -5.89
CA LEU A 60 -6.13 4.79 -6.83
C LEU A 60 -4.61 4.74 -6.65
N ILE A 61 -3.96 5.90 -6.49
CA ILE A 61 -2.51 5.94 -6.24
C ILE A 61 -2.19 5.37 -4.85
N ALA A 62 -2.93 5.79 -3.83
CA ALA A 62 -2.82 5.27 -2.46
C ALA A 62 -2.87 3.74 -2.40
N ALA A 63 -3.80 3.13 -3.13
CA ALA A 63 -3.95 1.67 -3.18
C ALA A 63 -2.77 0.95 -3.86
N ASN A 64 -1.94 1.65 -4.63
CA ASN A 64 -0.73 1.09 -5.24
C ASN A 64 0.52 1.29 -4.38
N ILE A 65 0.49 2.15 -3.35
CA ILE A 65 1.65 2.37 -2.48
C ILE A 65 1.72 1.27 -1.43
N SER A 66 2.78 0.48 -1.47
CA SER A 66 3.06 -0.59 -0.51
C SER A 66 4.55 -0.63 -0.14
N ALA A 67 4.92 -1.53 0.77
CA ALA A 67 6.32 -1.80 1.09
C ALA A 67 7.13 -2.20 -0.15
N GLU A 68 6.49 -2.84 -1.14
CA GLU A 68 7.11 -3.17 -2.42
C GLU A 68 7.56 -1.92 -3.18
N GLN A 69 6.69 -0.91 -3.25
CA GLN A 69 7.04 0.33 -3.93
C GLN A 69 8.05 1.17 -3.17
N PHE A 70 8.03 1.15 -1.84
CA PHE A 70 8.98 1.94 -1.08
C PHE A 70 10.38 1.30 -1.02
N ILE A 71 10.45 0.00 -0.73
CA ILE A 71 11.72 -0.71 -0.50
C ILE A 71 12.21 -1.37 -1.80
N GLY A 72 11.32 -2.07 -2.51
CA GLY A 72 11.66 -2.80 -3.73
C GLY A 72 12.06 -1.88 -4.88
N MET A 73 11.30 -0.81 -5.13
CA MET A 73 11.66 0.16 -6.19
C MET A 73 12.90 0.97 -5.81
N SER A 74 13.11 1.30 -4.53
CA SER A 74 14.35 1.96 -4.09
C SER A 74 15.57 1.04 -4.28
N GLY A 75 15.45 -0.25 -3.96
CA GLY A 75 16.51 -1.24 -4.23
C GLY A 75 16.80 -1.43 -5.73
N SER A 76 15.75 -1.38 -6.55
CA SER A 76 15.88 -1.36 -8.00
C SER A 76 16.51 -0.05 -8.49
N GLY A 77 16.12 1.10 -7.94
CA GLY A 77 16.73 2.40 -8.23
C GLY A 77 18.21 2.43 -7.87
N PHE A 78 18.62 1.76 -6.80
CA PHE A 78 20.03 1.59 -6.46
C PHE A 78 20.79 0.73 -7.50
N SER A 79 20.15 -0.31 -8.04
CA SER A 79 20.78 -1.29 -8.94
C SER A 79 20.77 -0.87 -10.42
N ILE A 80 19.67 -0.29 -10.89
CA ILE A 80 19.42 0.06 -12.31
C ILE A 80 19.15 1.55 -12.54
N GLY A 81 19.16 2.37 -11.49
CA GLY A 81 18.95 3.81 -11.59
C GLY A 81 17.52 4.21 -11.94
N LEU A 82 17.37 5.36 -12.60
CA LEU A 82 16.08 5.94 -12.95
C LEU A 82 15.27 5.09 -13.96
N ALA A 83 15.89 4.11 -14.61
CA ALA A 83 15.22 3.25 -15.59
C ALA A 83 13.99 2.53 -15.02
N ILE A 84 13.99 2.19 -13.72
CA ILE A 84 12.83 1.57 -13.05
C ILE A 84 11.59 2.48 -13.04
N ALA A 85 11.76 3.81 -13.08
CA ALA A 85 10.65 4.75 -13.12
C ALA A 85 9.78 4.61 -14.38
N SER A 86 10.29 3.93 -15.41
CA SER A 86 9.53 3.58 -16.62
C SER A 86 8.25 2.80 -16.30
N TYR A 87 8.24 1.98 -15.23
CA TYR A 87 7.03 1.28 -14.77
C TYR A 87 5.90 2.26 -14.43
N GLU A 88 6.21 3.31 -13.67
CA GLU A 88 5.23 4.33 -13.27
C GLU A 88 4.80 5.21 -14.45
N TRP A 89 5.74 5.60 -15.31
CA TRP A 89 5.41 6.41 -16.49
C TRP A 89 4.50 5.64 -17.47
N MET A 90 4.77 4.35 -17.70
CA MET A 90 3.91 3.50 -18.52
C MET A 90 2.57 3.20 -17.85
N ALA A 91 2.54 3.05 -16.52
CA ALA A 91 1.30 2.89 -15.77
C ALA A 91 0.38 4.11 -15.92
N ALA A 92 0.93 5.32 -15.81
CA ALA A 92 0.17 6.57 -16.01
C ALA A 92 -0.47 6.64 -17.40
N LEU A 93 0.27 6.29 -18.45
CA LEU A 93 -0.26 6.25 -19.82
C LEU A 93 -1.33 5.16 -19.97
N THR A 94 -1.10 3.97 -19.40
CA THR A 94 -2.06 2.87 -19.40
C THR A 94 -3.36 3.25 -18.70
N LEU A 95 -3.30 4.00 -17.59
CA LEU A 95 -4.48 4.47 -16.87
C LEU A 95 -5.36 5.39 -17.73
N ILE A 96 -4.76 6.24 -18.57
CA ILE A 96 -5.53 7.08 -19.51
C ILE A 96 -6.28 6.20 -20.52
N ILE A 97 -5.63 5.17 -21.05
CA ILE A 97 -6.25 4.23 -21.98
C ILE A 97 -7.39 3.47 -21.31
N VAL A 98 -7.17 2.95 -20.10
CA VAL A 98 -8.18 2.24 -19.32
C VAL A 98 -9.37 3.15 -19.02
N ALA A 99 -9.11 4.38 -18.56
CA ALA A 99 -10.16 5.36 -18.25
C ALA A 99 -10.99 5.75 -19.49
N LYS A 100 -10.37 5.92 -20.65
CA LYS A 100 -11.06 6.37 -21.87
C LYS A 100 -11.78 5.23 -22.60
N TYR A 101 -11.19 4.04 -22.67
CA TYR A 101 -11.69 2.97 -23.55
C TYR A 101 -12.32 1.80 -22.79
N PHE A 102 -11.80 1.45 -21.61
CA PHE A 102 -12.26 0.27 -20.87
C PHE A 102 -13.35 0.62 -19.86
N MET A 103 -13.17 1.70 -19.09
CA MET A 103 -14.12 2.11 -18.06
C MET A 103 -15.54 2.34 -18.57
N PRO A 104 -15.79 2.99 -19.74
CA PRO A 104 -17.15 3.12 -20.26
C PRO A 104 -17.83 1.76 -20.46
N VAL A 105 -17.11 0.77 -20.98
CA VAL A 105 -17.63 -0.58 -21.21
C VAL A 105 -18.00 -1.29 -19.89
N PHE A 106 -17.17 -1.15 -18.85
CA PHE A 106 -17.45 -1.74 -17.55
C PHE A 106 -18.68 -1.11 -16.88
N ILE A 107 -18.79 0.23 -16.95
CA ILE A 107 -19.90 0.97 -16.37
C ILE A 107 -21.21 0.66 -17.11
N ASP A 108 -21.21 0.71 -18.44
CA ASP A 108 -22.40 0.47 -19.27
C ASP A 108 -22.96 -0.95 -19.08
N LYS A 109 -22.08 -1.94 -18.87
CA LYS A 109 -22.47 -3.34 -18.64
C LYS A 109 -22.72 -3.68 -17.17
N GLY A 110 -22.64 -2.69 -16.27
CA GLY A 110 -22.83 -2.87 -14.84
C GLY A 110 -21.92 -3.95 -14.27
N ILE A 111 -20.64 -3.93 -14.63
CA ILE A 111 -19.63 -4.86 -14.15
C ILE A 111 -18.85 -4.20 -13.02
N PHE A 112 -18.76 -4.87 -11.88
CA PHE A 112 -18.12 -4.31 -10.70
C PHE A 112 -16.81 -5.01 -10.33
N THR A 113 -16.59 -6.24 -10.84
CA THR A 113 -15.36 -7.00 -10.55
C THR A 113 -14.77 -7.66 -11.81
N ILE A 114 -13.45 -7.87 -11.84
CA ILE A 114 -12.78 -8.56 -12.95
C ILE A 114 -13.26 -10.02 -13.10
N PRO A 115 -13.46 -10.82 -12.03
CA PRO A 115 -14.04 -12.15 -12.16
C PRO A 115 -15.46 -12.13 -12.75
N GLU A 116 -16.28 -11.12 -12.42
CA GLU A 116 -17.61 -10.94 -13.00
C GLU A 116 -17.54 -10.61 -14.50
N PHE A 117 -16.59 -9.77 -14.92
CA PHE A 117 -16.33 -9.51 -16.34
C PHE A 117 -16.06 -10.81 -17.10
N VAL A 118 -15.17 -11.64 -16.56
CA VAL A 118 -14.77 -12.90 -17.20
C VAL A 118 -15.97 -13.84 -17.31
N GLU A 119 -16.78 -13.96 -16.26
CA GLU A 119 -17.96 -14.81 -16.27
C GLU A 119 -19.00 -14.33 -17.28
N LYS A 120 -19.29 -13.01 -17.33
CA LYS A 120 -20.24 -12.44 -18.29
C LYS A 120 -19.75 -12.52 -19.74
N ARG A 121 -18.44 -12.41 -19.96
CA ARG A 121 -17.84 -12.39 -21.32
C ARG A 121 -17.54 -13.78 -21.87
N PHE A 122 -17.22 -14.73 -21.00
CA PHE A 122 -16.79 -16.08 -21.37
C PHE A 122 -17.66 -17.13 -20.67
N ASN A 123 -17.22 -17.67 -19.52
CA ASN A 123 -17.95 -18.69 -18.77
C ASN A 123 -17.45 -18.79 -17.32
N LYS A 124 -18.18 -19.55 -16.50
CA LYS A 124 -17.85 -19.81 -15.09
C LYS A 124 -16.55 -20.59 -14.91
N THR A 125 -16.23 -21.52 -15.80
CA THR A 125 -15.01 -22.33 -15.72
C THR A 125 -13.76 -21.45 -15.79
N LEU A 126 -13.71 -20.51 -16.75
CA LEU A 126 -12.61 -19.57 -16.89
C LEU A 126 -12.50 -18.63 -15.69
N LYS A 127 -13.64 -18.18 -15.15
CA LYS A 127 -13.67 -17.41 -13.88
C LYS A 127 -12.98 -18.19 -12.76
N THR A 128 -13.32 -19.47 -12.56
CA THR A 128 -12.72 -20.29 -11.50
C THR A 128 -11.23 -20.49 -11.72
N ILE A 129 -10.80 -20.76 -12.96
CA ILE A 129 -9.39 -20.89 -13.31
C ILE A 129 -8.63 -19.61 -12.94
N LEU A 130 -9.12 -18.45 -13.38
CA LEU A 130 -8.50 -17.17 -13.05
C LEU A 130 -8.52 -16.88 -11.54
N ALA A 131 -9.58 -17.23 -10.83
CA ALA A 131 -9.63 -17.06 -9.38
C ALA A 131 -8.54 -17.89 -8.66
N VAL A 132 -8.30 -19.13 -9.08
CA VAL A 132 -7.21 -19.95 -8.54
C VAL A 132 -5.84 -19.34 -8.85
N PHE A 133 -5.61 -18.89 -10.09
CA PHE A 133 -4.38 -18.20 -10.45
C PHE A 133 -4.16 -16.93 -9.62
N TRP A 134 -5.19 -16.11 -9.45
CA TRP A 134 -5.13 -14.90 -8.64
C TRP A 134 -4.84 -15.21 -7.17
N LEU A 135 -5.48 -16.24 -6.59
CA LEU A 135 -5.18 -16.66 -5.21
C LEU A 135 -3.73 -17.10 -5.06
N ALA A 136 -3.21 -17.91 -6.00
CA ALA A 136 -1.82 -18.31 -5.98
C ALA A 136 -0.87 -17.11 -6.10
N LEU A 137 -1.15 -16.16 -6.99
CA LEU A 137 -0.37 -14.95 -7.19
C LEU A 137 -0.37 -14.07 -5.92
N PHE A 138 -1.50 -13.92 -5.24
CA PHE A 138 -1.58 -13.17 -4.00
C PHE A 138 -0.83 -13.83 -2.85
N ILE A 139 -0.92 -15.15 -2.72
CA ILE A 139 -0.27 -15.89 -1.63
C ILE A 139 1.25 -15.96 -1.86
N PHE A 140 1.68 -16.44 -3.02
CA PHE A 140 3.07 -16.78 -3.26
C PHE A 140 3.93 -15.58 -3.67
N VAL A 141 3.35 -14.58 -4.32
CA VAL A 141 4.09 -13.40 -4.80
C VAL A 141 3.81 -12.22 -3.91
N ASN A 142 2.58 -11.69 -3.90
CA ASN A 142 2.31 -10.41 -3.22
C ASN A 142 2.55 -10.49 -1.71
N LEU A 143 1.92 -11.45 -1.03
CA LEU A 143 2.02 -11.56 0.42
C LEU A 143 3.46 -11.90 0.85
N THR A 144 4.12 -12.82 0.15
CA THR A 144 5.53 -13.16 0.38
C THR A 144 6.43 -11.93 0.21
N SER A 145 6.31 -11.19 -0.90
CA SER A 145 7.13 -10.02 -1.18
C SER A 145 6.92 -8.91 -0.14
N VAL A 146 5.68 -8.61 0.22
CA VAL A 146 5.37 -7.56 1.21
C VAL A 146 5.88 -7.96 2.59
N LEU A 147 5.69 -9.21 3.03
CA LEU A 147 6.21 -9.67 4.32
C LEU A 147 7.74 -9.66 4.34
N TYR A 148 8.39 -10.14 3.26
CA TYR A 148 9.84 -10.15 3.14
C TYR A 148 10.42 -8.74 3.18
N LEU A 149 9.93 -7.83 2.34
CA LEU A 149 10.41 -6.45 2.28
C LEU A 149 10.12 -5.70 3.59
N GLY A 150 8.94 -5.91 4.18
CA GLY A 150 8.61 -5.35 5.49
C GLY A 150 9.55 -5.86 6.59
N SER A 151 9.85 -7.15 6.60
CA SER A 151 10.79 -7.73 7.56
C SER A 151 12.24 -7.27 7.35
N LEU A 152 12.66 -7.04 6.10
CA LEU A 152 13.97 -6.48 5.77
C LEU A 152 14.11 -5.06 6.33
N ALA A 153 13.06 -4.24 6.24
CA ALA A 153 13.05 -2.92 6.87
C ALA A 153 13.16 -3.01 8.39
N LEU A 154 12.37 -3.87 9.05
CA LEU A 154 12.46 -4.05 10.51
C LEU A 154 13.83 -4.58 10.94
N GLN A 155 14.43 -5.49 10.18
CA GLN A 155 15.78 -5.99 10.46
C GLN A 155 16.83 -4.88 10.33
N THR A 156 16.71 -4.05 9.30
CA THR A 156 17.68 -2.98 9.02
C THR A 156 17.56 -1.82 10.04
N ILE A 157 16.34 -1.49 10.45
CA ILE A 157 16.06 -0.32 11.31
C ILE A 157 16.09 -0.68 12.80
N LEU A 158 15.49 -1.81 13.19
CA LEU A 158 15.33 -2.22 14.60
C LEU A 158 16.32 -3.31 15.02
N GLY A 159 17.07 -3.89 14.08
CA GLY A 159 17.96 -5.03 14.36
C GLY A 159 17.23 -6.34 14.65
N ILE A 160 15.91 -6.42 14.42
CA ILE A 160 15.11 -7.62 14.72
C ILE A 160 15.44 -8.71 13.69
N PRO A 161 15.76 -9.95 14.12
CA PRO A 161 16.01 -11.03 13.18
C PRO A 161 14.82 -11.27 12.24
N MET A 162 15.11 -11.47 10.95
CA MET A 162 14.12 -11.55 9.88
C MET A 162 12.93 -12.47 10.21
N HIS A 163 13.18 -13.65 10.76
CA HIS A 163 12.14 -14.62 11.08
C HIS A 163 11.14 -14.07 12.11
N TYR A 164 11.60 -13.44 13.19
CA TYR A 164 10.72 -12.81 14.17
C TYR A 164 9.94 -11.63 13.58
N ALA A 165 10.58 -10.84 12.71
CA ALA A 165 9.93 -9.75 12.01
C ALA A 165 8.79 -10.22 11.09
N ILE A 166 9.02 -11.30 10.31
CA ILE A 166 7.99 -11.91 9.45
C ILE A 166 6.81 -12.41 10.30
N PHE A 167 7.07 -13.20 11.35
CA PHE A 167 6.01 -13.72 12.21
C PHE A 167 5.24 -12.60 12.91
N GLY A 168 5.93 -11.56 13.38
CA GLY A 168 5.31 -10.39 14.01
C GLY A 168 4.40 -9.63 13.05
N LEU A 169 4.86 -9.33 11.84
CA LEU A 169 4.08 -8.67 10.80
C LEU A 169 2.87 -9.51 10.37
N ALA A 170 3.05 -10.82 10.18
CA ALA A 170 1.96 -11.73 9.81
C ALA A 170 0.89 -11.81 10.90
N LEU A 171 1.29 -11.95 12.17
CA LEU A 171 0.37 -11.98 13.30
C LEU A 171 -0.39 -10.65 13.42
N PHE A 172 0.32 -9.52 13.29
CA PHE A 172 -0.30 -8.20 13.31
C PHE A 172 -1.33 -8.04 12.19
N ALA A 173 -0.99 -8.42 10.95
CA ALA A 173 -1.89 -8.37 9.81
C ALA A 173 -3.14 -9.25 10.02
N VAL A 174 -3.00 -10.45 10.59
CA VAL A 174 -4.13 -11.34 10.88
C VAL A 174 -5.05 -10.74 11.95
N ILE A 175 -4.48 -10.29 13.07
CA ILE A 175 -5.27 -9.65 14.15
C ILE A 175 -6.00 -8.44 13.58
N TYR A 176 -5.29 -7.57 12.87
CA TYR A 176 -5.88 -6.36 12.31
C TYR A 176 -7.01 -6.67 11.32
N SER A 177 -6.83 -7.66 10.44
CA SER A 177 -7.84 -8.09 9.47
C SER A 177 -9.09 -8.68 10.13
N LEU A 178 -8.92 -9.52 11.17
CA LEU A 178 -10.04 -10.16 11.87
C LEU A 178 -10.90 -9.17 12.68
N TYR A 179 -10.29 -8.18 13.32
CA TYR A 179 -11.01 -7.24 14.22
C TYR A 179 -11.39 -5.91 13.56
N GLY A 180 -10.68 -5.47 12.51
CA GLY A 180 -10.91 -4.16 11.88
C GLY A 180 -12.03 -4.14 10.83
N GLY A 181 -12.20 -5.22 10.07
CA GLY A 181 -13.09 -5.24 8.90
C GLY A 181 -12.61 -4.30 7.77
N LEU A 182 -13.17 -4.47 6.56
CA LEU A 182 -12.70 -3.76 5.35
C LEU A 182 -12.75 -2.22 5.48
N SER A 183 -13.65 -1.69 6.32
CA SER A 183 -13.84 -0.24 6.48
C SER A 183 -12.72 0.40 7.28
N ALA A 184 -12.25 -0.27 8.34
CA ALA A 184 -11.18 0.26 9.16
C ALA A 184 -9.86 0.31 8.37
N VAL A 185 -9.62 -0.72 7.55
CA VAL A 185 -8.46 -0.81 6.65
C VAL A 185 -8.39 0.40 5.72
N ALA A 186 -9.47 0.73 5.02
CA ALA A 186 -9.47 1.84 4.07
C ALA A 186 -9.16 3.21 4.73
N TRP A 187 -9.63 3.44 5.96
CA TRP A 187 -9.35 4.70 6.66
C TRP A 187 -7.91 4.76 7.19
N THR A 188 -7.35 3.64 7.65
CA THR A 188 -5.95 3.59 8.06
C THR A 188 -5.00 3.76 6.87
N ASP A 189 -5.37 3.23 5.70
CA ASP A 189 -4.55 3.33 4.48
C ASP A 189 -4.38 4.78 4.03
N VAL A 190 -5.44 5.61 4.12
CA VAL A 190 -5.37 7.04 3.77
C VAL A 190 -4.36 7.78 4.65
N VAL A 191 -4.40 7.52 5.96
CA VAL A 191 -3.46 8.12 6.92
C VAL A 191 -2.03 7.63 6.63
N GLN A 192 -1.87 6.33 6.38
CA GLN A 192 -0.57 5.73 6.13
C GLN A 192 0.09 6.26 4.85
N VAL A 193 -0.67 6.46 3.78
CA VAL A 193 -0.16 7.02 2.51
C VAL A 193 0.44 8.40 2.71
N PHE A 194 -0.20 9.26 3.51
CA PHE A 194 0.36 10.57 3.83
C PHE A 194 1.74 10.45 4.50
N PHE A 195 1.87 9.59 5.52
CA PHE A 195 3.14 9.37 6.20
C PHE A 195 4.20 8.73 5.30
N LEU A 196 3.82 7.82 4.39
CA LEU A 196 4.74 7.21 3.45
C LEU A 196 5.29 8.21 2.42
N ILE A 197 4.42 9.06 1.87
CA ILE A 197 4.83 10.11 0.92
C ILE A 197 5.76 11.11 1.63
N LEU A 198 5.35 11.60 2.81
CA LEU A 198 6.16 12.55 3.58
C LEU A 198 7.50 11.93 3.99
N GLY A 199 7.48 10.69 4.50
CA GLY A 199 8.67 9.96 4.91
C GLY A 199 9.64 9.69 3.75
N GLY A 200 9.12 9.30 2.57
CA GLY A 200 9.92 9.16 1.35
C GLY A 200 10.55 10.48 0.94
N PHE A 201 9.76 11.55 0.87
CA PHE A 201 10.24 12.87 0.49
C PHE A 201 11.34 13.39 1.43
N LEU A 202 11.12 13.28 2.75
CA LEU A 202 12.10 13.66 3.77
C LEU A 202 13.39 12.82 3.65
N THR A 203 13.27 11.51 3.45
CA THR A 203 14.42 10.62 3.30
C THR A 203 15.25 10.99 2.07
N THR A 204 14.59 11.28 0.94
CA THR A 204 15.27 11.74 -0.29
C THR A 204 15.97 13.08 -0.07
N ILE A 205 15.30 14.07 0.54
CA ILE A 205 15.91 15.37 0.84
C ILE A 205 17.13 15.22 1.74
N MET A 206 17.02 14.43 2.81
CA MET A 206 18.14 14.20 3.72
C MET A 206 19.31 13.55 2.99
N ALA A 207 19.05 12.51 2.18
CA ALA A 207 20.09 11.84 1.40
C ALA A 207 20.78 12.80 0.41
N VAL A 208 20.01 13.57 -0.36
CA VAL A 208 20.55 14.54 -1.34
C VAL A 208 21.31 15.66 -0.62
N SER A 209 20.76 16.21 0.48
CA SER A 209 21.45 17.25 1.26
C SER A 209 22.78 16.76 1.83
N TYR A 210 22.84 15.51 2.26
CA TYR A 210 24.07 14.90 2.76
C TYR A 210 25.12 14.75 1.65
N ILE A 211 24.70 14.40 0.43
CA ILE A 211 25.60 14.31 -0.73
C ILE A 211 26.07 15.71 -1.18
N GLY A 212 25.18 16.72 -1.14
CA GLY A 212 25.48 18.09 -1.54
C GLY A 212 26.37 18.85 -0.57
N GLY A 213 26.45 18.42 0.70
CA GLY A 213 27.28 19.05 1.73
C GLY A 213 27.04 20.55 1.86
N ASP A 214 28.12 21.33 1.98
CA ASP A 214 28.05 22.79 2.10
C ASP A 214 27.59 23.50 0.82
N ALA A 215 27.61 22.82 -0.33
CA ALA A 215 27.12 23.38 -1.59
C ALA A 215 25.58 23.35 -1.69
N GLY A 216 24.91 22.71 -0.74
CA GLY A 216 23.45 22.68 -0.62
C GLY A 216 22.77 21.64 -1.51
N LEU A 217 21.43 21.58 -1.42
CA LEU A 217 20.60 20.53 -2.02
C LEU A 217 20.71 20.43 -3.55
N PHE A 218 20.98 21.55 -4.24
CA PHE A 218 21.02 21.62 -5.71
C PHE A 218 22.41 21.32 -6.30
N ALA A 219 23.39 20.99 -5.46
CA ALA A 219 24.76 20.69 -5.90
C ALA A 219 24.97 19.22 -6.30
N VAL A 220 23.94 18.39 -6.18
CA VAL A 220 23.90 16.95 -6.52
C VAL A 220 23.23 16.76 -7.88
#